data_AF-A0A930HLR9-F1
#
_entry.id   AF-A0A930HLR9-F1
#
_cell.length_a   1.000
_cell.length_b   1.000
_cell.length_c   1.000
_cell.angle_alpha   90.00
_cell.angle_beta   90.00
_cell.angle_gamma   90.00
#
_symmetry.space_group_name_H-M   'P 1'
#
loop_
_entity.id
_entity.type
_entity.pdbx_description
1 polymer ?
#
loop_
_entity_poly.entity_id
_entity_poly.type
_entity_poly.pdbx_seq_one_letter_code
_entity_poly.pdbx_strand_id
1 'polypeptide(L)'
;MSAKQMVSRGQVHVYTGNGKGKTTAAFGLAIRACMAGKKVFIGQFMKSIKYNETHIAEHFDNISVEQFGKGCMLLRVPDEEDKRQAEEGLRMCSQYLKSGDWDIVMFDEVTIALHMELISLEKLIEALDNRASNTEVVLTGRYAPQQLIDYADLVTDMQEVKHYYANKGLLSRDGIDR
;
A
#
# COMPACT_ATOMS: atom_id res chain seq x y z
N MET A 1 -30.31 9.80 26.00
CA MET A 1 -29.89 10.18 24.63
C MET A 1 -29.23 8.96 24.02
N SER A 2 -29.80 8.44 22.93
CA SER A 2 -29.28 7.26 22.24
C SER A 2 -27.89 7.55 21.70
N ALA A 3 -26.90 6.72 22.04
CA ALA A 3 -25.63 6.69 21.35
C ALA A 3 -25.93 6.28 19.90
N LYS A 4 -26.11 7.26 19.02
CA LYS A 4 -26.03 7.07 17.57
C LYS A 4 -24.71 6.35 17.35
N GLN A 5 -24.78 5.07 16.95
CA GLN A 5 -23.65 4.32 16.45
C GLN A 5 -23.11 5.14 15.28
N MET A 6 -22.09 5.97 15.53
CA MET A 6 -21.32 6.54 14.44
C MET A 6 -20.68 5.33 13.78
N VAL A 7 -21.14 4.98 12.58
CA VAL A 7 -20.42 4.06 11.72
C VAL A 7 -19.05 4.69 11.56
N SER A 8 -18.04 4.14 12.23
CA SER A 8 -16.68 4.66 12.13
C SER A 8 -16.27 4.51 10.68
N ARG A 9 -16.09 5.63 9.99
CA ARG A 9 -15.56 5.63 8.62
C ARG A 9 -14.25 4.86 8.62
N GLY A 10 -14.01 3.99 7.65
CA GLY A 10 -12.73 3.31 7.49
C GLY A 10 -11.59 4.33 7.44
N GLN A 11 -10.52 4.06 8.18
CA GLN A 11 -9.41 4.99 8.40
C GLN A 11 -8.37 4.90 7.28
N VAL A 12 -7.54 5.93 7.13
CA VAL A 12 -6.45 5.97 6.15
C VAL A 12 -5.12 5.94 6.89
N HIS A 13 -4.35 4.89 6.65
CA HIS A 13 -3.04 4.67 7.26
C HIS A 13 -1.94 4.94 6.25
N VAL A 14 -0.89 5.64 6.66
CA VAL A 14 0.33 5.85 5.88
C VAL A 14 1.52 5.27 6.63
N TYR A 15 2.16 4.27 6.04
CA TYR A 15 3.41 3.69 6.53
C TYR A 15 4.56 4.19 5.65
N THR A 16 5.27 5.21 6.13
CA THR A 16 6.35 5.87 5.39
C THR A 16 7.69 5.78 6.12
N GLY A 17 8.68 6.58 5.70
CA GLY A 17 10.01 6.62 6.29
C GLY A 17 11.05 5.76 5.58
N ASN A 18 12.31 5.98 5.93
CA ASN A 18 13.46 5.36 5.25
C ASN A 18 13.84 3.97 5.78
N GLY A 19 13.34 3.60 6.95
CA GLY A 19 13.58 2.32 7.59
C GLY A 19 12.84 1.17 6.93
N LYS A 20 13.38 -0.04 7.12
CA LYS A 20 12.71 -1.28 6.75
C LYS A 20 11.49 -1.51 7.66
N GLY A 21 10.38 -1.96 7.06
CA GLY A 21 9.23 -2.47 7.81
C GLY A 21 7.85 -2.10 7.24
N LYS A 22 7.78 -1.16 6.29
CA LYS A 22 6.51 -0.55 5.84
C LYS A 22 5.57 -1.59 5.25
N THR A 23 6.02 -2.27 4.20
CA THR A 23 5.29 -3.37 3.57
C THR A 23 5.04 -4.52 4.54
N THR A 24 6.03 -4.94 5.35
CA THR A 24 5.83 -6.06 6.28
C THR A 24 4.80 -5.75 7.37
N ALA A 25 4.72 -4.49 7.85
CA ALA A 25 3.67 -4.07 8.78
C ALA A 25 2.30 -4.05 8.11
N ALA A 26 2.22 -3.61 6.85
CA ALA A 26 0.98 -3.63 6.07
C ALA A 26 0.48 -5.07 5.84
N PHE A 27 1.36 -6.00 5.44
CA PHE A 27 1.00 -7.42 5.31
C PHE A 27 0.66 -8.08 6.66
N GLY A 28 1.32 -7.66 7.75
CA GLY A 28 0.94 -8.09 9.10
C GLY A 28 -0.49 -7.66 9.47
N LEU A 29 -0.90 -6.45 9.07
CA LEU A 29 -2.29 -5.98 9.22
C LEU A 29 -3.25 -6.77 8.31
N ALA A 30 -2.86 -7.05 7.06
CA ALA A 30 -3.65 -7.88 6.15
C ALA A 30 -3.96 -9.26 6.75
N ILE A 31 -2.95 -9.93 7.30
CA ILE A 31 -3.13 -11.21 8.00
C ILE A 31 -4.04 -11.06 9.21
N ARG A 32 -3.86 -10.03 10.03
CA ARG A 32 -4.72 -9.78 11.19
C ARG A 32 -6.19 -9.63 10.78
N ALA A 33 -6.47 -8.84 9.74
CA ALA A 33 -7.81 -8.63 9.23
C ALA A 33 -8.39 -9.92 8.65
N CYS A 34 -7.61 -10.62 7.83
CA CYS A 34 -7.97 -11.91 7.26
C CYS A 34 -8.37 -12.93 8.33
N MET A 35 -7.61 -13.04 9.43
CA MET A 35 -7.93 -13.92 10.56
C MET A 35 -9.14 -13.47 11.38
N ALA A 36 -9.59 -12.23 11.20
CA ALA A 36 -10.86 -11.73 11.72
C ALA A 36 -12.02 -11.91 10.73
N GLY A 37 -11.83 -12.67 9.64
CA GLY A 37 -12.85 -12.93 8.61
C GLY A 37 -13.07 -11.78 7.63
N LYS A 38 -12.13 -10.82 7.59
CA LYS A 38 -12.20 -9.64 6.71
C LYS A 38 -11.61 -9.92 5.34
N LYS A 39 -12.09 -9.19 4.33
CA LYS A 39 -11.55 -9.24 2.96
C LYS A 39 -10.50 -8.15 2.76
N VAL A 40 -9.35 -8.53 2.21
CA VAL A 40 -8.22 -7.63 1.97
C VAL A 40 -7.80 -7.67 0.52
N PHE A 41 -7.78 -6.51 -0.12
CA PHE A 41 -7.16 -6.33 -1.42
C PHE A 41 -5.81 -5.65 -1.26
N ILE A 42 -4.79 -6.12 -1.98
CA ILE A 42 -3.44 -5.56 -1.98
C ILE A 42 -3.02 -5.23 -3.42
N GLY A 43 -2.98 -3.94 -3.74
CA GLY A 43 -2.40 -3.43 -4.97
C GLY A 43 -0.94 -3.02 -4.74
N GLN A 44 -0.01 -3.70 -5.39
CA GLN A 44 1.42 -3.39 -5.32
C GLN A 44 1.85 -2.53 -6.51
N PHE A 45 2.17 -1.26 -6.26
CA PHE A 45 2.68 -0.35 -7.27
C PHE A 45 4.18 -0.59 -7.47
N MET A 46 4.68 -0.29 -8.68
CA MET A 46 6.11 -0.36 -9.01
C MET A 46 6.74 -1.76 -8.97
N LYS A 47 5.94 -2.81 -8.77
CA LYS A 47 6.38 -4.20 -8.68
C LYS A 47 5.80 -5.01 -9.84
N SER A 48 6.60 -5.93 -10.38
CA SER A 48 6.13 -6.92 -11.38
C SER A 48 6.68 -8.32 -11.16
N ILE A 49 7.53 -8.48 -10.15
CA ILE A 49 8.14 -9.76 -9.80
C ILE A 49 7.34 -10.28 -8.61
N LYS A 50 6.95 -11.55 -8.66
CA LYS A 50 6.34 -12.20 -7.50
C LYS A 50 7.35 -12.22 -6.36
N TYR A 51 7.07 -11.44 -5.33
CA TYR A 51 7.80 -11.48 -4.06
C TYR A 51 7.19 -12.55 -3.16
N ASN A 52 7.93 -12.99 -2.14
CA ASN A 52 7.47 -14.05 -1.25
C ASN A 52 6.12 -13.74 -0.60
N GLU A 53 5.82 -12.47 -0.30
CA GLU A 53 4.53 -12.09 0.26
C GLU A 53 3.34 -12.24 -0.70
N THR A 54 3.57 -12.29 -2.02
CA THR A 54 2.48 -12.42 -3.00
C THR A 54 1.80 -13.79 -2.97
N HIS A 55 2.51 -14.82 -2.49
CA HIS A 55 1.98 -16.18 -2.32
C HIS A 55 0.88 -16.27 -1.25
N ILE A 56 0.70 -15.22 -0.44
CA ILE A 56 -0.38 -15.14 0.56
C ILE A 56 -1.76 -15.41 -0.05
N ALA A 57 -2.02 -14.95 -1.28
CA ALA A 57 -3.30 -15.14 -1.97
C ALA A 57 -3.54 -16.60 -2.38
N GLU A 58 -2.49 -17.43 -2.45
CA GLU A 58 -2.60 -18.87 -2.72
C GLU A 58 -3.03 -19.65 -1.45
N HIS A 59 -2.97 -19.01 -0.29
CA HIS A 59 -3.27 -19.62 1.02
C HIS A 59 -4.52 -19.06 1.69
N PHE A 60 -5.03 -17.91 1.26
CA PHE A 60 -6.18 -17.24 1.87
C PHE A 60 -7.16 -16.73 0.81
N ASP A 61 -8.35 -17.32 0.74
CA ASP A 61 -9.41 -16.96 -0.21
C ASP A 61 -9.93 -15.52 -0.07
N ASN A 62 -9.73 -14.92 1.11
CA ASN A 62 -10.14 -13.56 1.45
C ASN A 62 -9.03 -12.52 1.27
N ILE A 63 -7.88 -12.91 0.72
CA ILE A 63 -6.81 -11.99 0.33
C ILE A 63 -6.62 -12.07 -1.18
N SER A 64 -6.63 -10.91 -1.85
CA SER A 64 -6.24 -10.80 -3.25
C SER A 64 -5.07 -9.85 -3.40
N VAL A 65 -4.11 -10.23 -4.25
CA VAL A 65 -2.90 -9.44 -4.52
C VAL A 65 -2.78 -9.23 -6.01
N GLU A 66 -2.60 -7.97 -6.41
CA GLU A 66 -2.33 -7.58 -7.78
C GLU A 66 -1.12 -6.67 -7.85
N GLN A 67 -0.36 -6.76 -8.94
CA GLN A 67 0.88 -6.01 -9.13
C GLN A 67 0.75 -5.10 -10.35
N PHE A 68 1.07 -3.81 -10.17
CA PHE A 68 0.94 -2.74 -11.15
C PHE A 68 2.32 -2.13 -11.44
N GLY A 69 3.13 -2.83 -12.22
CA GLY A 69 4.47 -2.36 -12.56
C GLY A 69 5.22 -3.27 -13.53
N LYS A 70 6.46 -2.88 -13.85
CA LYS A 70 7.35 -3.58 -14.79
C LYS A 70 8.79 -3.66 -14.28
N GLY A 71 9.24 -4.88 -14.00
CA GLY A 71 10.57 -5.19 -13.50
C GLY A 71 10.92 -4.49 -12.18
N CYS A 72 12.22 -4.35 -11.92
CA CYS A 72 12.72 -3.53 -10.83
C CYS A 72 12.85 -2.07 -11.31
N MET A 73 11.89 -1.23 -10.97
CA MET A 73 11.82 0.16 -11.45
C MET A 73 12.83 1.11 -10.80
N LEU A 74 13.43 0.73 -9.66
CA LEU A 74 14.34 1.60 -8.91
C LEU A 74 15.72 1.82 -9.58
N LEU A 75 15.97 1.16 -10.71
CA LEU A 75 17.27 1.20 -11.41
C LEU A 75 17.26 2.01 -12.71
N ARG A 76 16.11 2.61 -13.09
CA ARG A 76 15.98 3.39 -14.33
C ARG A 76 14.98 4.53 -14.19
N VAL A 77 15.04 5.46 -15.14
CA VAL A 77 14.00 6.49 -15.31
C VAL A 77 12.72 5.79 -15.79
N PRO A 78 11.55 6.11 -15.20
CA PRO A 78 10.27 5.59 -15.68
C PRO A 78 9.98 6.01 -17.12
N ASP A 79 9.26 5.15 -17.83
CA ASP A 79 8.73 5.43 -19.16
C ASP A 79 7.20 5.59 -19.13
N GLU A 80 6.60 5.89 -20.29
CA GLU A 80 5.14 6.06 -20.40
C GLU A 80 4.36 4.78 -20.06
N GLU A 81 4.95 3.60 -20.22
CA GLU A 81 4.29 2.36 -19.85
C GLU A 81 4.24 2.20 -18.33
N ASP A 82 5.30 2.60 -17.61
CA ASP A 82 5.30 2.62 -16.15
C ASP A 82 4.22 3.56 -15.60
N LYS A 83 4.06 4.74 -16.22
CA LYS A 83 2.98 5.68 -15.91
C LYS A 83 1.62 5.05 -16.14
N ARG A 84 1.42 4.41 -17.31
CA ARG A 84 0.17 3.73 -17.65
C ARG A 84 -0.19 2.62 -16.65
N GLN A 85 0.78 1.82 -16.23
CA GLN A 85 0.57 0.76 -15.23
C GLN A 85 0.19 1.34 -13.86
N ALA A 86 0.86 2.41 -13.42
CA ALA A 86 0.53 3.06 -12.16
C ALA A 86 -0.87 3.71 -12.20
N GLU A 87 -1.24 4.36 -13.30
CA GLU A 87 -2.58 4.92 -13.48
C GLU A 87 -3.66 3.83 -13.52
N GLU A 88 -3.38 2.69 -14.16
CA GLU A 88 -4.28 1.54 -14.17
C GLU A 88 -4.45 0.93 -12.77
N GLY A 89 -3.36 0.79 -12.02
CA GLY A 89 -3.39 0.34 -10.63
C GLY A 89 -4.23 1.27 -9.76
N LEU A 90 -4.05 2.58 -9.89
CA LEU A 90 -4.88 3.55 -9.17
C LEU A 90 -6.36 3.42 -9.58
N ARG A 91 -6.65 3.27 -10.87
CA ARG A 91 -8.03 3.09 -11.37
C ARG A 91 -8.69 1.84 -10.78
N MET A 92 -7.99 0.71 -10.77
CA MET A 92 -8.49 -0.55 -10.21
C MET A 92 -8.69 -0.47 -8.70
N CYS A 93 -7.68 0.00 -7.95
CA CYS A 93 -7.80 0.17 -6.51
C CYS A 93 -8.95 1.14 -6.15
N SER A 94 -9.17 2.20 -6.94
CA SER A 94 -10.31 3.12 -6.75
C SER A 94 -11.66 2.42 -6.90
N GLN A 95 -11.77 1.45 -7.82
CA GLN A 95 -12.99 0.64 -7.97
C GLN A 95 -13.23 -0.23 -6.74
N TYR A 96 -12.19 -0.86 -6.20
CA TYR A 96 -12.29 -1.67 -4.98
C TYR A 96 -12.58 -0.83 -3.74
N LEU A 97 -11.98 0.36 -3.63
CA LEU A 97 -12.31 1.33 -2.58
C LEU A 97 -13.80 1.68 -2.60
N LYS A 98 -14.35 1.93 -3.79
CA LYS A 98 -15.73 2.39 -3.96
C LYS A 98 -16.77 1.28 -3.77
N SER A 99 -16.41 0.02 -4.04
CA SER A 99 -17.40 -1.08 -4.05
C SER A 99 -17.91 -1.43 -2.64
N GLY A 100 -17.07 -1.28 -1.61
CA GLY A 100 -17.40 -1.67 -0.23
C GLY A 100 -17.34 -3.19 0.03
N ASP A 101 -16.96 -3.98 -0.98
CA ASP A 101 -16.79 -5.44 -0.87
C ASP A 101 -15.51 -5.82 -0.12
N TRP A 102 -14.56 -4.89 -0.02
CA TRP A 102 -13.28 -5.05 0.63
C TRP A 102 -13.28 -4.25 1.94
N ASP A 103 -12.97 -4.94 3.04
CA ASP A 103 -12.83 -4.28 4.34
C ASP A 103 -11.53 -3.48 4.39
N ILE A 104 -10.46 -3.96 3.73
CA ILE A 104 -9.18 -3.26 3.62
C ILE A 104 -8.71 -3.25 2.17
N VAL A 105 -8.28 -2.07 1.70
CA VAL A 105 -7.60 -1.91 0.41
C VAL A 105 -6.21 -1.32 0.65
N MET A 106 -5.17 -2.05 0.28
CA MET A 106 -3.78 -1.63 0.45
C MET A 106 -3.18 -1.16 -0.87
N PHE A 107 -2.46 -0.05 -0.81
CA PHE A 107 -1.69 0.52 -1.90
C PHE A 107 -0.21 0.47 -1.49
N ASP A 108 0.44 -0.65 -1.79
CA ASP A 108 1.85 -0.86 -1.45
C ASP A 108 2.76 -0.10 -2.43
N GLU A 109 3.72 0.65 -1.92
CA GLU A 109 4.67 1.51 -2.64
C GLU A 109 4.05 2.66 -3.48
N VAL A 110 2.80 3.03 -3.20
CA VAL A 110 2.10 4.11 -3.91
C VAL A 110 2.74 5.48 -3.72
N THR A 111 3.35 5.74 -2.57
CA THR A 111 4.01 7.05 -2.35
C THR A 111 5.30 7.19 -3.15
N ILE A 112 5.92 6.07 -3.53
CA ILE A 112 7.03 6.08 -4.50
C ILE A 112 6.47 6.42 -5.89
N ALA A 113 5.33 5.85 -6.29
CA ALA A 113 4.69 6.18 -7.56
C ALA A 113 4.30 7.67 -7.65
N LEU A 114 3.86 8.27 -6.53
CA LEU A 114 3.65 9.73 -6.42
C LEU A 114 4.97 10.51 -6.56
N HIS A 115 6.02 10.09 -5.85
CA HIS A 115 7.32 10.75 -5.89
C HIS A 115 7.97 10.72 -7.28
N MET A 116 7.70 9.67 -8.05
CA MET A 116 8.16 9.52 -9.43
C MET A 116 7.19 10.11 -10.46
N GLU A 117 6.16 10.85 -10.01
CA GLU A 117 5.16 11.54 -10.85
C GLU A 117 4.39 10.61 -11.81
N LEU A 118 4.27 9.32 -11.47
CA LEU A 118 3.53 8.34 -12.28
C LEU A 118 2.02 8.44 -12.09
N ILE A 119 1.61 8.89 -10.90
CA ILE A 119 0.24 9.23 -10.57
C ILE A 119 0.25 10.57 -9.83
N SER A 120 -0.87 11.29 -9.93
CA SER A 120 -1.01 12.57 -9.23
C SER A 120 -1.60 12.36 -7.84
N LEU A 121 -1.22 13.22 -6.89
CA LEU A 121 -1.75 13.18 -5.53
C LEU A 121 -3.25 13.48 -5.52
N GLU A 122 -3.71 14.39 -6.38
CA GLU A 122 -5.10 14.78 -6.50
C GLU A 122 -5.98 13.57 -6.86
N LYS A 123 -5.55 12.76 -7.84
CA LYS A 123 -6.27 11.53 -8.21
C LYS A 123 -6.30 10.51 -7.06
N LEU A 124 -5.22 10.41 -6.27
CA LEU A 124 -5.20 9.54 -5.09
C LEU A 124 -6.18 10.02 -4.02
N ILE A 125 -6.17 11.32 -3.68
CA ILE A 125 -7.08 11.89 -2.70
C ILE A 125 -8.54 11.74 -3.15
N GLU A 126 -8.83 11.97 -4.44
CA GLU A 126 -10.16 11.73 -5.02
C GLU A 126 -10.62 10.27 -4.84
N ALA A 127 -9.72 9.29 -5.07
CA ALA A 127 -10.01 7.89 -4.84
C ALA A 127 -10.32 7.59 -3.36
N LEU A 128 -9.53 8.15 -2.45
CA LEU A 128 -9.72 7.99 -1.01
C LEU A 128 -11.03 8.62 -0.53
N ASP A 129 -11.40 9.79 -1.04
CA ASP A 129 -12.64 10.48 -0.66
C ASP A 129 -13.89 9.73 -1.12
N ASN A 130 -13.81 9.07 -2.28
CA ASN A 130 -14.89 8.29 -2.88
C ASN A 130 -14.99 6.85 -2.35
N ARG A 131 -14.16 6.44 -1.39
CA ARG A 131 -14.19 5.09 -0.81
C ARG A 131 -15.50 4.82 -0.05
N ALA A 132 -15.91 3.56 -0.02
CA ALA A 132 -17.02 3.10 0.81
C ALA A 132 -16.72 3.35 2.30
N SER A 133 -17.74 3.72 3.06
CA SER A 133 -17.56 4.15 4.46
C SER A 133 -16.98 3.08 5.38
N ASN A 134 -17.09 1.80 5.02
CA ASN A 134 -16.58 0.65 5.79
C ASN A 134 -15.18 0.20 5.36
N THR A 135 -14.59 0.80 4.31
CA THR A 135 -13.31 0.36 3.76
C THR A 135 -12.15 1.15 4.36
N GLU A 136 -11.25 0.43 5.01
CA GLU A 136 -9.98 0.94 5.55
C GLU A 136 -8.89 0.93 4.46
N VAL A 137 -7.98 1.89 4.52
CA VAL A 137 -6.93 2.04 3.50
C VAL A 137 -5.56 2.06 4.13
N VAL A 138 -4.62 1.33 3.53
CA VAL A 138 -3.22 1.35 3.93
C VAL A 138 -2.35 1.74 2.76
N LEU A 139 -1.61 2.83 2.90
CA LEU A 139 -0.69 3.35 1.90
C LEU A 139 0.73 3.12 2.41
N THR A 140 1.61 2.60 1.56
CA THR A 140 3.01 2.40 1.94
C THR A 140 3.96 3.07 0.96
N GLY A 141 5.18 3.30 1.43
CA GLY A 141 6.32 3.68 0.61
C GLY A 141 7.11 4.84 1.20
N ARG A 142 8.23 5.18 0.56
CA ARG A 142 9.02 6.35 0.96
C ARG A 142 8.39 7.64 0.45
N TYR A 143 8.82 8.77 1.00
CA TYR A 143 8.54 10.11 0.47
C TYR A 143 7.05 10.45 0.38
N ALA A 144 6.25 10.04 1.38
CA ALA A 144 4.86 10.48 1.45
C ALA A 144 4.79 12.02 1.45
N PRO A 145 4.03 12.66 0.53
CA PRO A 145 3.94 14.12 0.48
C PRO A 145 3.20 14.64 1.72
N GLN A 146 3.55 15.85 2.19
CA GLN A 146 2.96 16.42 3.41
C GLN A 146 1.43 16.49 3.35
N GLN A 147 0.87 16.83 2.20
CA GLN A 147 -0.58 16.85 1.99
C GLN A 147 -1.24 15.48 2.23
N LEU A 148 -0.57 14.36 1.91
CA LEU A 148 -1.08 13.02 2.21
C LEU A 148 -0.93 12.67 3.70
N ILE A 149 0.14 13.15 4.34
CA ILE A 149 0.36 13.01 5.78
C ILE A 149 -0.75 13.74 6.55
N ASP A 150 -1.07 14.97 6.14
CA ASP A 150 -2.12 15.78 6.77
C ASP A 150 -3.52 15.20 6.54
N TYR A 151 -3.73 14.49 5.42
CA TYR A 151 -4.98 13.81 5.10
C TYR A 151 -5.19 12.51 5.90
N ALA A 152 -4.12 11.79 6.23
CA ALA A 152 -4.20 10.46 6.82
C ALA A 152 -4.62 10.49 8.30
N ASP A 153 -5.40 9.51 8.72
CA ASP A 153 -5.84 9.36 10.12
C ASP A 153 -4.72 8.76 11.01
N LEU A 154 -3.83 7.97 10.41
CA LEU A 154 -2.68 7.37 11.09
C LEU A 154 -1.45 7.45 10.19
N VAL A 155 -0.36 7.99 10.73
CA VAL A 155 0.93 7.99 10.04
C VAL A 155 1.99 7.34 10.92
N THR A 156 2.66 6.32 10.38
CA THR A 156 3.84 5.71 11.00
C THR A 156 5.05 6.02 10.14
N ASP A 157 6.00 6.75 10.72
CA ASP A 157 7.29 7.03 10.09
C ASP A 157 8.34 6.02 10.58
N MET A 158 8.67 5.07 9.71
CA MET A 158 9.69 4.07 9.98
C MET A 158 11.06 4.68 9.80
N GLN A 159 11.66 5.13 10.89
CA GLN A 159 13.00 5.70 10.91
C GLN A 159 14.08 4.62 10.81
N GLU A 160 15.07 4.83 9.93
CA GLU A 160 16.22 3.93 9.82
C GLU A 160 17.24 4.23 10.91
N VAL A 161 17.05 3.65 12.11
CA VAL A 161 18.04 3.77 13.20
C VAL A 161 19.31 2.99 12.87
N LYS A 162 19.16 1.79 12.27
CA LYS A 162 20.26 0.94 11.80
C LYS A 162 19.76 -0.07 10.78
N HIS A 163 20.53 -0.32 9.73
CA HIS A 163 20.26 -1.37 8.76
C HIS A 163 21.52 -2.20 8.44
N TYR A 164 21.41 -3.53 8.37
CA TYR A 164 22.56 -4.41 8.12
C TYR A 164 23.14 -4.28 6.71
N TYR A 165 22.36 -3.83 5.73
CA TYR A 165 22.88 -3.47 4.41
C TYR A 165 23.88 -2.30 4.52
N ALA A 166 23.45 -1.15 5.06
CA ALA A 166 24.29 0.04 5.17
C ALA A 166 25.51 -0.16 6.10
N ASN A 167 25.33 -0.90 7.20
CA ASN A 167 26.36 -1.01 8.23
C ASN A 167 27.27 -2.23 8.10
N LYS A 168 26.83 -3.28 7.39
CA LYS A 168 27.57 -4.55 7.28
C LYS A 168 27.72 -5.04 5.83
N GLY A 169 27.17 -4.32 4.85
CA GLY A 169 27.18 -4.76 3.44
C GLY A 169 26.35 -6.02 3.17
N LEU A 170 25.47 -6.42 4.09
CA LEU A 170 24.70 -7.65 3.95
C LEU A 170 23.61 -7.46 2.90
N LEU A 171 23.68 -8.27 1.84
CA LEU A 171 22.71 -8.25 0.74
C LEU A 171 21.36 -8.86 1.14
N SER A 172 20.36 -8.70 0.26
CA SER A 172 19.01 -9.25 0.44
C SER A 172 19.02 -10.77 0.66
N ARG A 173 18.24 -11.23 1.63
CA ARG A 173 18.08 -12.64 2.02
C ARG A 173 16.65 -13.12 1.81
N ASP A 174 16.54 -14.35 1.36
CA ASP A 174 15.25 -15.02 1.15
C ASP A 174 14.45 -15.16 2.44
N GLY A 175 13.16 -14.87 2.38
CA GLY A 175 12.23 -14.89 3.52
C GLY A 175 12.40 -13.72 4.51
N ILE A 176 13.35 -12.81 4.26
CA ILE A 176 13.63 -11.66 5.14
C ILE A 176 13.54 -10.34 4.37
N ASP A 177 14.17 -10.25 3.21
CA ASP A 177 14.27 -9.04 2.38
C ASP A 177 13.68 -9.23 0.97
N ARG A 178 13.50 -10.47 0.54
CA ARG A 178 12.87 -10.89 -0.71
C ARG A 178 11.95 -12.07 -0.45
#